data_AF-A0A952DBX7-F1
#
_entry.id   AF-A0A952DBX7-F1
#
_cell.length_a   1.000
_cell.length_b   1.000
_cell.length_c   1.000
_cell.angle_alpha   90.00
_cell.angle_beta   90.00
_cell.angle_gamma   90.00
#
_symmetry.space_group_name_H-M   'P 1'
#
loop_
_entity.id
_entity.type
_entity.pdbx_description
1 polymer ?
#
loop_
_entity_poly.entity_id
_entity_poly.type
_entity_poly.pdbx_seq_one_letter_code
_entity_poly.pdbx_strand_id
1 'polypeptide(L)'
;MTSVVAERATPRTPFAAAPRSPRTVRVALAGCGTVGAALVSLVRRQAALFETRHGVRFAFTSILVRDPAKDRGVPIEPGLLTTSVEHFLAADADVVIEVIGGADPAERVVRASLAAGRRVVTANKALIAQHGPALQALADAHGA
;
A
#
# COMPACT_ATOMS: atom_id res chain seq x y z
N MET A 1 -26.87 -51.17 -27.85
CA MET A 1 -26.88 -50.45 -26.56
C MET A 1 -25.53 -50.68 -25.89
N THR A 2 -24.65 -49.73 -25.60
CA THR A 2 -24.53 -48.29 -25.84
C THR A 2 -23.02 -48.02 -25.70
N SER A 3 -22.38 -47.43 -26.72
CA SER A 3 -20.97 -47.05 -26.65
C SER A 3 -20.86 -45.72 -25.90
N VAL A 4 -20.19 -45.72 -24.75
CA VAL A 4 -19.85 -44.49 -24.01
C VAL A 4 -18.54 -43.97 -24.58
N VAL A 5 -18.63 -42.91 -25.39
CA VAL A 5 -17.46 -42.16 -25.86
C VAL A 5 -17.04 -41.21 -24.73
N ALA A 6 -15.86 -41.44 -24.16
CA ALA A 6 -15.25 -40.52 -23.21
C ALA A 6 -14.76 -39.27 -23.96
N GLU A 7 -15.46 -38.16 -23.76
CA GLU A 7 -15.08 -36.85 -24.27
C GLU A 7 -13.82 -36.38 -23.53
N ARG A 8 -12.68 -36.35 -24.24
CA ARG A 8 -11.44 -35.81 -23.70
C ARG A 8 -11.57 -34.29 -23.63
N ALA A 9 -11.61 -33.76 -22.41
CA ALA A 9 -11.49 -32.34 -22.16
C ALA A 9 -10.16 -31.81 -22.73
N THR A 10 -10.25 -30.90 -23.71
CA THR A 10 -9.10 -30.13 -24.20
C THR A 10 -8.54 -29.25 -23.08
N PRO A 11 -7.21 -29.20 -22.87
CA PRO A 11 -6.62 -28.28 -21.91
C PRO A 11 -6.90 -26.84 -22.34
N ARG A 12 -7.50 -26.05 -21.44
CA ARG A 12 -7.67 -24.61 -21.64
C ARG A 12 -6.31 -23.95 -21.53
N THR A 13 -5.76 -23.50 -22.66
CA THR A 13 -4.58 -22.62 -22.68
C THR A 13 -4.88 -21.39 -21.83
N PRO A 14 -4.04 -21.00 -20.85
CA PRO A 14 -4.25 -19.73 -20.18
C PRO A 14 -4.09 -18.60 -21.20
N PHE A 15 -4.96 -17.60 -21.11
CA PHE A 15 -4.86 -16.35 -21.87
C PHE A 15 -3.46 -15.77 -21.65
N ALA A 16 -2.56 -15.97 -22.60
CA ALA A 16 -1.28 -15.28 -22.61
C ALA A 16 -1.58 -13.83 -23.00
N ALA A 17 -1.94 -13.02 -22.00
CA ALA A 17 -1.94 -11.57 -22.17
C ALA A 17 -0.51 -11.18 -22.58
N ALA A 18 -0.39 -10.42 -23.68
CA ALA A 18 0.88 -9.83 -24.09
C ALA A 18 1.53 -9.15 -22.87
N PRO A 19 2.87 -9.23 -22.69
CA PRO A 19 3.54 -8.70 -21.51
C PRO A 19 3.27 -7.19 -21.44
N ARG A 20 2.31 -6.79 -20.61
CA ARG A 20 2.12 -5.39 -20.25
C ARG A 20 3.25 -5.05 -19.30
N SER A 21 3.94 -3.95 -19.56
CA SER A 21 4.90 -3.41 -18.59
C SER A 21 4.20 -3.30 -17.23
N PRO A 22 4.85 -3.76 -16.14
CA PRO A 22 4.21 -3.78 -14.85
C PRO A 22 3.92 -2.34 -14.40
N ARG A 23 2.70 -2.10 -13.91
CA ARG A 23 2.27 -0.81 -13.40
C ARG A 23 2.96 -0.54 -12.07
N THR A 24 3.63 0.60 -11.95
CA THR A 24 4.15 1.05 -10.65
C THR A 24 3.04 1.69 -9.84
N VAL A 25 2.88 1.23 -8.60
CA VAL A 25 2.04 1.84 -7.56
C VAL A 25 2.96 2.52 -6.56
N ARG A 26 2.81 3.84 -6.42
CA ARG A 26 3.61 4.67 -5.54
C ARG A 26 2.98 4.73 -4.16
N VAL A 27 3.76 4.41 -3.15
CA VAL A 27 3.29 4.24 -1.77
C VAL A 27 3.99 5.25 -0.86
N ALA A 28 3.20 6.08 -0.19
CA ALA A 28 3.67 6.85 0.95
C ALA A 28 3.31 6.09 2.24
N LEU A 29 4.30 5.78 3.08
CA LEU A 29 4.13 4.99 4.29
C LEU A 29 4.22 5.87 5.56
N ALA A 30 3.11 6.06 6.25
CA ALA A 30 3.08 6.73 7.54
C ALA A 30 3.29 5.70 8.67
N GLY A 31 4.45 5.79 9.32
CA GLY A 31 4.87 4.85 10.35
C GLY A 31 5.72 3.70 9.81
N CYS A 32 6.91 3.52 10.40
CA CYS A 32 7.80 2.41 10.09
C CYS A 32 8.37 1.80 11.38
N GLY A 33 7.44 1.34 12.24
CA GLY A 33 7.72 0.44 13.37
C GLY A 33 7.63 -1.02 12.92
N THR A 34 7.19 -1.92 13.80
CA THR A 34 7.11 -3.37 13.50
C THR A 34 6.31 -3.68 12.23
N VAL A 35 5.10 -3.13 12.10
CA VAL A 35 4.23 -3.39 10.94
C VAL A 35 4.79 -2.76 9.66
N GLY A 36 5.17 -1.48 9.72
CA GLY A 36 5.69 -0.78 8.55
C GLY A 36 7.01 -1.38 8.04
N ALA A 37 7.93 -1.78 8.93
CA ALA A 37 9.16 -2.47 8.54
C ALA A 37 8.86 -3.85 7.93
N ALA A 38 7.93 -4.61 8.52
CA ALA A 38 7.49 -5.89 7.95
C ALA A 38 6.90 -5.72 6.55
N LEU A 39 6.11 -4.67 6.31
CA LEU A 39 5.56 -4.33 5.00
C LEU A 39 6.67 -4.01 3.98
N VAL A 40 7.61 -3.11 4.33
CA VAL A 40 8.76 -2.78 3.46
C VAL A 40 9.53 -4.06 3.10
N SER A 41 9.79 -4.90 4.09
CA SER A 41 10.50 -6.17 3.87
C SER A 41 9.72 -7.13 2.99
N LEU A 42 8.41 -7.26 3.20
CA LEU A 42 7.53 -8.13 2.42
C LEU A 42 7.46 -7.70 0.95
N VAL A 43 7.24 -6.41 0.71
CA VAL A 43 7.17 -5.81 -0.63
C VAL A 43 8.45 -6.11 -1.40
N ARG A 44 9.61 -5.93 -0.76
CA ARG A 44 10.91 -6.22 -1.38
C ARG A 44 11.11 -7.70 -1.67
N ARG A 45 10.84 -8.58 -0.69
CA ARG A 45 11.01 -10.03 -0.86
C ARG A 45 10.07 -10.62 -1.92
N GLN A 46 8.88 -10.04 -2.10
CA GLN A 46 7.88 -10.54 -3.04
C GLN A 46 7.78 -9.72 -4.33
N ALA A 47 8.71 -8.80 -4.60
CA ALA A 47 8.64 -7.91 -5.77
C ALA A 47 8.43 -8.68 -7.09
N ALA A 48 9.23 -9.73 -7.34
CA ALA A 48 9.09 -10.57 -8.52
C ALA A 48 7.74 -11.30 -8.60
N LEU A 49 7.16 -11.70 -7.46
CA LEU A 49 5.86 -12.34 -7.41
C LEU A 49 4.75 -11.34 -7.74
N PHE A 50 4.79 -10.12 -7.19
CA PHE A 50 3.84 -9.06 -7.52
C PHE A 50 3.91 -8.68 -9.00
N GLU A 51 5.11 -8.61 -9.57
CA GLU A 51 5.28 -8.32 -11.00
C GLU A 51 4.73 -9.43 -11.88
N THR A 52 5.11 -10.69 -11.63
CA THR A 52 4.75 -11.82 -12.49
C THR A 52 3.29 -12.22 -12.39
N ARG A 53 2.69 -12.17 -11.19
CA ARG A 53 1.30 -12.59 -10.97
C ARG A 53 0.28 -11.47 -11.13
N HIS A 54 0.66 -10.24 -10.79
CA HIS A 54 -0.27 -9.11 -10.72
C HIS A 54 0.08 -7.98 -11.68
N GLY A 55 1.25 -8.02 -12.34
CA GLY A 55 1.70 -6.95 -13.22
C GLY A 55 1.89 -5.64 -12.47
N VAL A 56 2.30 -5.68 -11.20
CA VAL A 56 2.46 -4.50 -10.34
C VAL A 56 3.84 -4.46 -9.71
N ARG A 57 4.42 -3.26 -9.69
CA ARG A 57 5.58 -2.90 -8.86
C ARG A 57 5.13 -1.94 -7.76
N PHE A 58 5.67 -2.08 -6.57
CA PHE A 58 5.48 -1.08 -5.51
C PHE A 58 6.75 -0.26 -5.37
N ALA A 59 6.60 1.06 -5.34
CA ALA A 59 7.70 1.99 -5.07
C ALA A 59 7.34 2.85 -3.87
N PHE A 60 8.16 2.82 -2.82
CA PHE A 60 7.99 3.75 -1.71
C PHE A 60 8.51 5.12 -2.12
N THR A 61 7.72 6.17 -1.89
CA THR A 61 8.09 7.55 -2.27
C THR A 61 8.38 8.43 -1.07
N SER A 62 7.80 8.12 0.08
CA SER A 62 8.11 8.77 1.35
C SER A 62 7.70 7.87 2.52
N ILE A 63 8.46 7.92 3.60
CA ILE A 63 8.22 7.15 4.83
C ILE A 63 8.28 8.11 6.02
N LEU A 64 7.12 8.48 6.54
CA LEU A 64 7.01 9.37 7.70
C LEU A 64 7.32 8.60 8.99
N VAL A 65 8.28 9.11 9.75
CA VAL A 65 8.76 8.53 11.01
C VAL A 65 9.02 9.61 12.04
N ARG A 66 9.05 9.24 13.32
CA ARG A 66 9.44 10.17 14.40
C ARG A 66 10.95 10.32 14.56
N ASP A 67 11.66 9.21 14.41
CA ASP A 67 13.11 9.15 14.60
C ASP A 67 13.75 8.44 13.38
N PRO A 68 14.43 9.18 12.49
CA PRO A 68 15.11 8.60 11.34
C PRO A 68 16.26 7.68 11.70
N ALA A 69 16.95 7.92 12.82
CA ALA A 69 18.14 7.17 13.25
C ALA A 69 17.80 5.80 13.86
N LYS A 70 16.55 5.59 14.27
CA LYS A 70 16.09 4.30 14.81
C LYS A 70 16.36 3.15 13.85
N ASP A 71 17.01 2.10 14.33
CA ASP A 71 17.12 0.85 13.59
C ASP A 71 15.74 0.17 13.44
N ARG A 72 15.45 -0.27 12.21
CA ARG A 72 14.19 -0.90 11.80
C ARG A 72 14.37 -2.34 11.34
N GLY A 73 15.61 -2.86 11.33
CA GLY A 73 15.93 -4.22 10.87
C GLY A 73 15.65 -4.45 9.39
N VAL A 74 15.45 -3.39 8.60
CA VAL A 74 15.22 -3.46 7.16
C VAL A 74 15.98 -2.35 6.45
N PRO A 75 16.63 -2.61 5.30
CA PRO A 75 17.25 -1.55 4.52
C PRO A 75 16.18 -0.63 3.95
N ILE A 76 16.38 0.68 4.13
CA ILE A 76 15.53 1.73 3.56
C ILE A 76 16.44 2.61 2.70
N GLU A 77 15.96 2.94 1.49
CA GLU A 77 16.74 3.78 0.57
C GLU A 77 16.97 5.18 1.15
N PRO A 78 18.17 5.76 0.96
CA PRO A 78 18.43 7.13 1.39
C PRO A 78 17.41 8.11 0.82
N GLY A 79 16.97 9.07 1.64
CA GLY A 79 16.00 10.10 1.24
C GLY A 79 14.53 9.71 1.36
N LEU A 80 14.18 8.44 1.62
CA LEU A 80 12.79 8.05 1.84
C LEU A 80 12.27 8.44 3.23
N LEU A 81 13.13 8.41 4.26
CA LEU A 81 12.71 8.74 5.63
C LEU A 81 12.52 10.24 5.78
N THR A 82 11.40 10.64 6.37
CA THR A 82 11.14 12.04 6.73
C THR A 82 10.45 12.14 8.09
N THR A 83 10.67 13.25 8.78
CA THR A 83 9.91 13.63 9.99
C THR A 83 8.87 14.72 9.70
N SER A 84 8.86 15.27 8.48
CA SER A 84 7.94 16.33 8.07
C SER A 84 6.67 15.73 7.47
N VAL A 85 5.53 16.03 8.10
CA VAL A 85 4.20 15.69 7.55
C VAL A 85 3.96 16.41 6.23
N GLU A 86 4.41 17.65 6.09
CA GLU A 86 4.27 18.43 4.86
C GLU A 86 5.03 17.78 3.69
N HIS A 87 6.29 17.39 3.92
CA HIS A 87 7.08 16.66 2.92
C HIS A 87 6.47 15.31 2.57
N PHE A 88 5.91 14.62 3.56
CA PHE A 88 5.19 13.36 3.35
C PHE A 88 3.93 13.54 2.48
N LEU A 89 3.12 14.56 2.75
CA LEU A 89 1.88 14.85 1.99
C LEU A 89 2.17 15.38 0.58
N ALA A 90 3.28 16.08 0.39
CA ALA A 90 3.75 16.54 -0.91
C ALA A 90 4.36 15.41 -1.76
N ALA A 91 4.65 14.24 -1.16
CA ALA A 91 5.20 13.12 -1.89
C ALA A 91 4.21 12.59 -2.93
N ASP A 92 4.73 12.27 -4.11
CA ASP A 92 3.91 11.79 -5.21
C ASP A 92 3.53 10.32 -4.97
N ALA A 93 2.33 10.08 -4.45
CA ALA A 93 1.85 8.76 -4.06
C ALA A 93 0.45 8.44 -4.60
N ASP A 94 0.24 7.22 -5.05
CA ASP A 94 -1.06 6.71 -5.47
C ASP A 94 -1.89 6.24 -4.26
N VAL A 95 -1.21 5.82 -3.20
CA VAL A 95 -1.80 5.37 -1.95
C VAL A 95 -0.93 5.77 -0.76
N VAL A 96 -1.59 6.18 0.32
CA VAL A 96 -1.00 6.36 1.63
C VAL A 96 -1.33 5.14 2.49
N ILE A 97 -0.32 4.53 3.09
CA ILE A 97 -0.49 3.44 4.06
C ILE A 97 -0.16 3.98 5.44
N GLU A 98 -1.10 3.92 6.37
CA GLU A 98 -0.97 4.41 7.74
C GLU A 98 -0.91 3.25 8.75
N VAL A 99 0.19 3.18 9.49
CA VAL A 99 0.47 2.17 10.52
C VAL A 99 1.18 2.79 11.74
N ILE A 100 0.86 4.05 12.03
CA ILE A 100 1.26 4.75 13.24
C ILE A 100 0.49 4.17 14.43
N GLY A 101 1.18 3.97 15.55
CA GLY A 101 0.52 3.56 16.79
C GLY A 101 -0.16 4.74 17.49
N GLY A 102 -1.37 4.52 18.02
CA GLY A 102 -2.20 5.54 18.68
C GLY A 102 -3.02 6.38 17.70
N ALA A 103 -4.03 7.10 18.19
CA ALA A 103 -4.94 7.88 17.32
C ALA A 103 -4.30 9.19 16.81
N ASP A 104 -3.57 9.94 17.65
CA ASP A 104 -2.75 11.09 17.25
C ASP A 104 -1.27 10.64 17.25
N PRO A 105 -0.47 10.88 16.19
CA PRO A 105 -0.70 11.72 14.99
C PRO A 105 -1.38 11.06 13.78
N ALA A 106 -1.89 9.83 13.91
CA ALA A 106 -2.45 9.07 12.78
C ALA A 106 -3.64 9.78 12.11
N GLU A 107 -4.58 10.29 12.89
CA GLU A 107 -5.78 10.97 12.38
C GLU A 107 -5.42 12.16 11.49
N ARG A 108 -4.49 13.02 11.93
CA ARG A 108 -4.07 14.21 11.17
C ARG A 108 -3.51 13.82 9.80
N VAL A 109 -2.66 12.81 9.75
CA VAL A 109 -2.06 12.33 8.50
C VAL A 109 -3.12 11.76 7.56
N VAL A 110 -4.03 10.94 8.09
CA VAL A 110 -5.10 10.31 7.29
C VAL A 110 -6.04 11.36 6.73
N ARG A 111 -6.54 12.29 7.57
CA ARG A 111 -7.42 13.37 7.12
C ARG A 111 -6.78 14.24 6.04
N ALA A 112 -5.54 14.65 6.25
CA ALA A 112 -4.83 15.48 5.28
C ALA A 112 -4.61 14.74 3.95
N SER A 113 -4.34 13.43 4.01
CA SER A 113 -4.19 12.59 2.81
C SER A 113 -5.51 12.47 2.04
N LEU A 114 -6.61 12.17 2.73
CA LEU A 114 -7.94 12.07 2.12
C LEU A 114 -8.39 13.41 1.53
N ALA A 115 -8.19 14.51 2.24
CA ALA A 115 -8.52 15.86 1.75
C ALA A 115 -7.71 16.25 0.50
N ALA A 116 -6.52 15.67 0.32
CA ALA A 116 -5.72 15.81 -0.89
C ALA A 116 -6.12 14.83 -2.02
N GLY A 117 -7.23 14.10 -1.88
CA GLY A 117 -7.71 13.12 -2.86
C GLY A 117 -6.86 11.85 -2.94
N ARG A 118 -6.05 11.55 -1.91
CA ARG A 118 -5.20 10.36 -1.88
C ARG A 118 -5.94 9.20 -1.22
N ARG A 119 -5.87 8.03 -1.84
CA ARG A 119 -6.36 6.77 -1.24
C ARG A 119 -5.60 6.47 0.03
N VAL A 120 -6.31 6.03 1.08
CA VAL A 120 -5.69 5.66 2.36
C VAL A 120 -6.01 4.22 2.74
N VAL A 121 -5.00 3.48 3.18
CA VAL A 121 -5.12 2.18 3.86
C VAL A 121 -4.58 2.33 5.28
N THR A 122 -5.35 1.97 6.30
CA THR A 122 -4.91 2.05 7.70
C THR A 122 -5.06 0.71 8.43
N ALA A 123 -4.09 0.40 9.30
CA ALA A 123 -4.18 -0.70 10.26
C ALA A 123 -4.59 -0.24 11.68
N ASN A 124 -4.89 1.05 11.85
CA ASN A 124 -5.13 1.67 13.14
C ASN A 124 -6.58 1.49 13.59
N LYS A 125 -6.82 0.42 14.36
CA LYS A 125 -8.15 0.06 14.87
C LYS A 125 -8.76 1.16 15.75
N ALA A 126 -7.94 1.84 16.56
CA ALA A 126 -8.42 2.91 17.44
C ALA A 126 -8.91 4.10 16.63
N LEU A 127 -8.16 4.50 15.59
CA LEU A 127 -8.54 5.56 14.66
C LEU A 127 -9.88 5.25 13.98
N ILE A 128 -10.04 4.04 13.44
CA ILE A 128 -11.29 3.64 12.77
C ILE A 128 -12.46 3.58 13.76
N ALA A 129 -12.25 3.08 14.97
CA ALA A 129 -13.30 3.03 15.99
C ALA A 129 -13.78 4.42 16.41
N GLN A 130 -12.89 5.40 16.49
CA GLN A 130 -13.22 6.76 16.95
C GLN A 130 -13.70 7.67 15.82
N HIS A 131 -13.13 7.54 14.61
CA HIS A 131 -13.31 8.52 13.54
C HIS A 131 -13.76 7.93 12.20
N GLY A 132 -13.95 6.60 12.11
CA GLY A 132 -14.25 5.89 10.87
C GLY A 132 -15.34 6.52 10.01
N PRO A 133 -16.56 6.79 10.53
CA PRO A 133 -17.62 7.42 9.74
C PRO A 133 -17.25 8.80 9.17
N ALA A 134 -16.54 9.63 9.94
CA ALA A 134 -16.10 10.95 9.50
C ALA A 134 -14.98 10.85 8.46
N LEU A 135 -14.10 9.84 8.57
CA LEU A 135 -13.05 9.59 7.58
C LEU A 135 -13.64 9.04 6.27
N GLN A 136 -14.66 8.17 6.34
CA GLN A 136 -15.34 7.68 5.15
C GLN A 136 -16.05 8.82 4.41
N ALA A 137 -16.81 9.65 5.13
CA ALA A 137 -17.47 10.80 4.52
C ALA A 137 -16.47 11.76 3.85
N LEU A 138 -15.29 11.94 4.46
CA LEU A 138 -14.21 12.72 3.86
C LEU A 138 -13.64 12.05 2.61
N ALA A 139 -13.44 10.74 2.62
CA ALA A 139 -12.97 10.01 1.45
C ALA A 139 -13.95 10.15 0.27
N ASP A 140 -15.24 9.95 0.52
CA ASP A 140 -16.31 10.08 -0.48
C ASP A 140 -16.36 11.50 -1.07
N ALA A 141 -16.24 12.53 -0.23
CA ALA A 141 -16.25 13.93 -0.66
C ALA A 141 -15.06 14.31 -1.56
N HIS A 142 -13.94 13.61 -1.45
CA HIS A 142 -12.70 13.90 -2.19
C HIS A 142 -12.36 12.85 -3.26
N GLY A 143 -13.21 11.83 -3.47
CA GLY A 143 -12.96 10.76 -4.43
C GLY A 143 -11.73 9.90 -4.09
N ALA A 144 -11.43 9.81 -2.79
CA ALA A 144 -10.26 9.11 -2.23
C ALA A 144 -10.59 7.68 -1.80
#